data_AF-E3EKD3-F1
#
_entry.id   AF-E3EKD3-F1
#
_cell.length_a   1.000
_cell.length_b   1.000
_cell.length_c   1.000
_cell.angle_alpha   90.00
_cell.angle_beta   90.00
_cell.angle_gamma   90.00
#
_symmetry.space_group_name_H-M   'P 1'
#
loop_
_entity.id
_entity.type
_entity.pdbx_description
1 polymer ?
#
loop_
_entity_poly.entity_id
_entity_poly.type
_entity_poly.pdbx_seq_one_letter_code
_entity_poly.pdbx_strand_id
1 'polypeptide(L)'
;MIYLIFFMVWAGVILSLLLQTKSKKRLPTSDIAFESPFYHVVYRMSFGIPFKWFVEDDRNLTNKGRKTEQLLIQSGYHKKFTVQSFMAFKVLVFFTSILLIFITLGLIDKLPSLFHWLLQVDTTRISKEGVSLDMILITSILYLSFSLFPGIILRQKAKKELVNSNKDLPILHMFTILMLRSNKTVTEILFALTKLNSYHKKVFERGYLMYLRNKHEGMEYLRSQFDNARFIEMFNLLEDIGTYAREECISIMDSNMKSLVHETNTLKRRNDITRLVYSEASMVVPFSAIILLGAAPIVIAGLRMFSLSTVM
;
A
#
# COMPACT_ATOMS: atom_id res chain seq x y z
N MET A 1 -1.65 6.28 39.13
CA MET A 1 -2.88 5.46 39.13
C MET A 1 -3.46 5.25 37.72
N ILE A 2 -3.64 6.30 36.90
CA ILE A 2 -4.19 6.21 35.53
C ILE A 2 -3.38 5.28 34.61
N TYR A 3 -2.04 5.34 34.66
CA TYR A 3 -1.17 4.45 33.89
C TYR A 3 -1.33 2.97 34.24
N LEU A 4 -1.66 2.66 35.50
CA LEU A 4 -1.86 1.30 36.00
C LEU A 4 -3.18 0.71 35.51
N ILE A 5 -4.24 1.53 35.48
CA ILE A 5 -5.54 1.16 34.90
C ILE A 5 -5.39 0.92 33.39
N PHE A 6 -4.65 1.79 32.70
CA PHE A 6 -4.42 1.63 31.27
C PHE A 6 -3.58 0.38 30.95
N PHE A 7 -2.54 0.11 31.74
CA PHE A 7 -1.75 -1.12 31.62
C PHE A 7 -2.57 -2.38 31.96
N MET A 8 -3.51 -2.30 32.91
CA MET A 8 -4.48 -3.38 33.17
C MET A 8 -5.46 -3.59 32.01
N VAL A 9 -5.95 -2.51 31.38
CA VAL A 9 -6.80 -2.61 30.19
C VAL A 9 -6.03 -3.25 29.04
N TRP A 10 -4.76 -2.87 28.83
CA TRP A 10 -3.89 -3.46 27.82
C TRP A 10 -3.48 -4.89 28.11
N ALA A 11 -3.14 -5.20 29.36
CA ALA A 11 -2.94 -6.56 29.81
C ALA A 11 -4.23 -7.38 29.61
N GLY A 12 -5.41 -6.79 29.82
CA GLY A 12 -6.70 -7.39 29.51
C GLY A 12 -6.91 -7.63 28.02
N VAL A 13 -6.54 -6.69 27.14
CA VAL A 13 -6.59 -6.88 25.68
C VAL A 13 -5.62 -7.98 25.25
N ILE A 14 -4.36 -7.96 25.71
CA ILE A 14 -3.34 -8.98 25.42
C ILE A 14 -3.74 -10.35 25.98
N LEU A 15 -4.28 -10.40 27.20
CA LEU A 15 -4.77 -11.63 27.82
C LEU A 15 -6.01 -12.15 27.07
N SER A 16 -6.91 -11.28 26.61
CA SER A 16 -8.04 -11.65 25.76
C SER A 16 -7.58 -12.19 24.40
N LEU A 17 -6.49 -11.64 23.84
CA LEU A 17 -5.86 -12.13 22.60
C LEU A 17 -5.22 -13.52 22.81
N LEU A 18 -4.54 -13.73 23.93
CA LEU A 18 -3.98 -15.03 24.32
C LEU A 18 -5.05 -16.07 24.66
N LEU A 19 -6.19 -15.66 25.21
CA LEU A 19 -7.32 -16.54 25.52
C LEU A 19 -8.12 -16.89 24.25
N GLN A 20 -8.29 -15.95 23.32
CA GLN A 20 -8.96 -16.21 22.03
C GLN A 20 -8.13 -17.13 21.13
N THR A 21 -6.81 -17.06 21.17
CA THR A 21 -5.93 -18.01 20.45
C THR A 21 -6.02 -19.44 20.99
N LYS A 22 -6.33 -19.62 22.28
CA LYS A 22 -6.59 -20.94 22.92
C LYS A 22 -8.03 -21.43 22.77
N SER A 23 -9.00 -20.52 22.63
CA SER A 23 -10.41 -20.87 22.48
C SER A 23 -10.69 -21.43 21.07
N LYS A 24 -10.73 -22.77 20.97
CA LYS A 24 -11.22 -23.57 19.82
C LYS A 24 -12.70 -23.32 19.44
N LYS A 25 -13.31 -22.19 19.82
CA LYS A 25 -14.64 -21.84 19.30
C LYS A 25 -14.50 -21.59 17.80
N ARG A 26 -15.31 -22.31 17.02
CA ARG A 26 -15.35 -22.37 15.55
C ARG A 26 -15.36 -20.96 14.94
N LEU A 27 -14.20 -20.33 14.82
CA LEU A 27 -14.00 -19.22 13.90
C LEU A 27 -14.27 -19.77 12.50
N PRO A 28 -14.98 -19.04 11.64
CA PRO A 28 -15.20 -19.48 10.27
C PRO A 28 -13.83 -19.73 9.66
N THR A 29 -13.53 -21.01 9.41
CA THR A 29 -12.43 -21.40 8.54
C THR A 29 -12.74 -20.75 7.21
N SER A 30 -12.06 -19.65 6.90
CA SER A 30 -12.00 -19.21 5.52
C SER A 30 -11.36 -20.35 4.76
N ASP A 31 -12.01 -20.83 3.70
CA ASP A 31 -11.39 -21.71 2.70
C ASP A 31 -10.17 -21.05 2.02
N ILE A 32 -9.88 -19.79 2.37
CA ILE A 32 -8.73 -19.00 1.97
C ILE A 32 -7.50 -19.46 2.75
N ALA A 33 -6.65 -20.24 2.08
CA ALA A 33 -5.32 -20.60 2.59
C ALA A 33 -4.39 -19.37 2.53
N PHE A 34 -4.27 -18.63 3.63
CA PHE A 34 -3.26 -17.57 3.73
C PHE A 34 -1.84 -18.15 3.75
N GLU A 35 -0.91 -17.46 3.08
CA GLU A 35 0.47 -17.93 2.88
C GLU A 35 1.31 -18.06 4.16
N SER A 36 0.93 -17.44 5.28
CA SER A 36 1.72 -17.46 6.53
C SER A 36 0.84 -17.49 7.79
N PRO A 37 1.32 -18.12 8.89
CA PRO A 37 0.62 -18.18 10.18
C PRO A 37 0.26 -16.82 10.75
N PHE A 38 1.07 -15.79 10.49
CA PHE A 38 0.81 -14.43 10.97
C PHE A 38 -0.51 -13.88 10.40
N TYR A 39 -0.77 -14.05 9.11
CA TYR A 39 -1.98 -13.56 8.46
C TYR A 39 -3.23 -14.29 8.95
N HIS A 40 -3.10 -15.60 9.24
CA HIS A 40 -4.15 -16.37 9.90
C HIS A 40 -4.48 -15.80 11.28
N VAL A 41 -3.47 -15.42 12.06
CA VAL A 41 -3.68 -14.82 13.39
C VAL A 41 -4.40 -13.48 13.27
N VAL A 42 -3.97 -12.60 12.37
CA VAL A 42 -4.61 -11.30 12.14
C VAL A 42 -6.06 -11.47 11.64
N TYR A 43 -6.30 -12.42 10.74
CA TYR A 43 -7.65 -12.75 10.28
C TYR A 43 -8.53 -13.24 11.42
N ARG A 44 -8.05 -14.13 12.30
CA ARG A 44 -8.81 -14.54 13.49
C ARG A 44 -9.09 -13.37 14.43
N MET A 45 -8.10 -12.50 14.66
CA MET A 45 -8.26 -11.31 15.49
C MET A 45 -9.37 -10.38 14.98
N SER A 46 -9.58 -10.31 13.66
CA SER A 46 -10.61 -9.46 13.05
C SER A 46 -12.04 -9.79 13.47
N PHE A 47 -12.30 -11.02 13.93
CA PHE A 47 -13.61 -11.45 14.46
C PHE A 47 -13.76 -11.23 15.97
N GLY A 48 -12.66 -10.95 16.67
CA GLY A 48 -12.61 -10.77 18.11
C GLY A 48 -12.86 -9.32 18.55
N ILE A 49 -13.33 -9.12 19.78
CA ILE A 49 -13.37 -7.79 20.41
C ILE A 49 -11.94 -7.39 20.83
N PRO A 50 -11.52 -6.13 20.64
CA PRO A 50 -12.29 -4.96 20.17
C PRO A 50 -12.32 -4.77 18.65
N PHE A 51 -11.56 -5.55 17.88
CA PHE A 51 -11.39 -5.38 16.44
C PHE A 51 -12.70 -5.45 15.65
N LYS A 52 -13.62 -6.36 16.02
CA LYS A 52 -14.94 -6.51 15.40
C LYS A 52 -15.73 -5.19 15.33
N TRP A 53 -15.52 -4.25 16.25
CA TRP A 53 -16.22 -2.96 16.26
C TRP A 53 -15.66 -1.95 15.25
N PHE A 54 -14.42 -2.13 14.80
CA PHE A 54 -13.72 -1.22 13.90
C PHE A 54 -13.58 -1.76 12.47
N VAL A 55 -14.11 -2.95 12.23
CA VAL A 55 -13.85 -3.72 11.01
C VAL A 55 -15.18 -4.00 10.29
N GLU A 56 -15.22 -3.68 9.00
CA GLU A 56 -16.38 -3.99 8.14
C GLU A 56 -16.44 -5.49 7.82
N ASP A 57 -17.65 -6.04 7.74
CA ASP A 57 -17.86 -7.42 7.30
C ASP A 57 -17.64 -7.52 5.78
N ASP A 58 -16.82 -8.48 5.35
CA ASP A 58 -16.43 -8.67 3.94
C ASP A 58 -17.65 -8.85 3.01
N ARG A 59 -18.82 -9.23 3.53
CA ARG A 59 -20.06 -9.42 2.74
C ARG A 59 -20.78 -8.11 2.39
N ASN A 60 -20.61 -7.07 3.21
CA ASN A 60 -21.33 -5.80 3.08
C ASN A 60 -20.35 -4.62 3.07
N LEU A 61 -19.44 -4.63 2.10
CA LEU A 61 -18.40 -3.61 1.98
C LEU A 61 -18.98 -2.24 1.62
N THR A 62 -18.60 -1.21 2.38
CA THR A 62 -18.90 0.17 2.01
C THR A 62 -18.05 0.61 0.81
N ASN A 63 -18.33 1.79 0.24
CA ASN A 63 -17.50 2.38 -0.83
C ASN A 63 -16.01 2.51 -0.43
N LYS A 64 -15.70 2.65 0.87
CA LYS A 64 -14.31 2.67 1.36
C LYS A 64 -13.72 1.26 1.45
N GLY A 65 -14.50 0.28 1.88
CA GLY A 65 -14.15 -1.14 1.88
C GLY A 65 -13.80 -1.65 0.48
N ARG A 66 -14.66 -1.38 -0.51
CA ARG A 66 -14.43 -1.74 -1.93
C ARG A 66 -13.15 -1.15 -2.52
N LYS A 67 -12.84 0.11 -2.21
CA LYS A 67 -11.55 0.72 -2.62
C LYS A 67 -10.35 0.01 -2.01
N THR A 68 -10.47 -0.45 -0.78
CA THR A 68 -9.40 -1.19 -0.09
C THR A 68 -9.22 -2.58 -0.68
N GLU A 69 -10.33 -3.25 -1.02
CA GLU A 69 -10.34 -4.51 -1.74
C GLU A 69 -9.62 -4.41 -3.09
N GLN A 70 -9.97 -3.41 -3.90
CA GLN A 70 -9.30 -3.15 -5.18
C GLN A 70 -7.80 -2.94 -5.00
N LEU A 71 -7.38 -2.19 -3.98
CA LEU A 71 -5.96 -1.98 -3.67
C LEU A 71 -5.26 -3.27 -3.24
N LEU A 72 -5.92 -4.15 -2.47
CA LEU A 72 -5.38 -5.45 -2.07
C LEU A 72 -5.23 -6.40 -3.25
N ILE A 73 -6.18 -6.38 -4.19
CA ILE A 73 -6.11 -7.15 -5.43
C ILE A 73 -4.94 -6.65 -6.28
N GLN A 74 -4.89 -5.34 -6.55
CA GLN A 74 -3.84 -4.70 -7.35
C GLN A 74 -2.44 -4.86 -6.75
N SER A 75 -2.30 -4.88 -5.43
CA SER A 75 -1.01 -5.08 -4.77
C SER A 75 -0.58 -6.54 -4.64
N GLY A 76 -1.40 -7.49 -5.11
CA GLY A 76 -1.19 -8.92 -4.92
C GLY A 76 -1.30 -9.38 -3.47
N TYR A 77 -1.91 -8.58 -2.59
CA TYR A 77 -2.09 -8.91 -1.17
C TYR A 77 -3.42 -9.57 -0.85
N HIS A 78 -4.32 -9.74 -1.82
CA HIS A 78 -5.57 -10.50 -1.63
C HIS A 78 -5.34 -11.94 -1.13
N LYS A 79 -4.17 -12.54 -1.40
CA LYS A 79 -3.78 -13.86 -0.86
C LYS A 79 -3.28 -13.84 0.59
N LYS A 80 -2.95 -12.65 1.10
CA LYS A 80 -2.41 -12.43 2.46
C LYS A 80 -3.42 -11.77 3.39
N PHE A 81 -4.29 -10.90 2.86
CA PHE A 81 -5.28 -10.17 3.63
C PHE A 81 -6.62 -10.13 2.89
N THR A 82 -7.70 -10.30 3.63
CA THR A 82 -9.04 -9.84 3.23
C THR A 82 -9.20 -8.39 3.67
N VAL A 83 -10.27 -7.71 3.23
CA VAL A 83 -10.53 -6.32 3.66
C VAL A 83 -10.67 -6.29 5.18
N GLN A 84 -11.41 -7.25 5.73
CA GLN A 84 -11.59 -7.45 7.14
C GLN A 84 -10.27 -7.57 7.91
N SER A 85 -9.38 -8.49 7.50
CA SER A 85 -8.11 -8.69 8.21
C SER A 85 -7.13 -7.53 8.03
N PHE A 86 -7.16 -6.84 6.89
CA PHE A 86 -6.36 -5.63 6.70
C PHE A 86 -6.82 -4.48 7.61
N MET A 87 -8.13 -4.30 7.78
CA MET A 87 -8.66 -3.31 8.73
C MET A 87 -8.25 -3.66 10.17
N ALA A 88 -8.34 -4.94 10.55
CA ALA A 88 -7.88 -5.40 11.86
C ALA A 88 -6.39 -5.12 12.08
N PHE A 89 -5.56 -5.32 11.05
CA PHE A 89 -4.14 -4.97 11.10
C PHE A 89 -3.92 -3.47 11.32
N LYS A 90 -4.67 -2.60 10.63
CA LYS A 90 -4.58 -1.13 10.83
C LYS A 90 -4.93 -0.74 12.27
N VAL A 91 -5.99 -1.33 12.81
CA VAL A 91 -6.44 -1.10 14.18
C VAL A 91 -5.39 -1.62 15.18
N LEU A 92 -4.74 -2.74 14.88
CA LEU A 92 -3.64 -3.26 15.69
C LEU A 92 -2.47 -2.27 15.74
N VAL A 93 -2.06 -1.73 14.58
CA VAL A 93 -0.99 -0.72 14.52
C VAL A 93 -1.39 0.55 15.30
N PHE A 94 -2.64 1.01 15.16
CA PHE A 94 -3.17 2.14 15.93
C PHE A 94 -3.06 1.92 17.43
N PHE A 95 -3.50 0.75 17.92
CA PHE A 95 -3.39 0.41 19.32
C PHE A 95 -1.93 0.35 19.76
N THR A 96 -1.02 -0.26 18.98
CA THR A 96 0.41 -0.27 19.34
C THR A 96 1.00 1.14 19.41
N SER A 97 0.59 2.07 18.55
CA SER A 97 0.99 3.48 18.63
C SER A 97 0.55 4.13 19.94
N ILE A 98 -0.68 3.88 20.37
CA ILE A 98 -1.17 4.38 21.66
C ILE A 98 -0.35 3.79 22.81
N LEU A 99 -0.11 2.48 22.81
CA LEU A 99 0.70 1.83 23.84
C LEU A 99 2.10 2.43 23.94
N LEU A 100 2.73 2.73 22.80
CA LEU A 100 4.04 3.40 22.77
C LEU A 100 3.99 4.79 23.43
N ILE A 101 2.93 5.57 23.19
CA ILE A 101 2.74 6.88 23.86
C ILE A 101 2.68 6.70 25.38
N PHE A 102 1.96 5.71 25.88
CA PHE A 102 1.88 5.48 27.33
C PHE A 102 3.19 4.98 27.92
N ILE A 103 3.94 4.14 27.20
CA ILE A 103 5.28 3.72 27.61
C ILE A 103 6.23 4.92 27.67
N THR A 104 6.21 5.79 26.65
CA THR A 104 7.07 6.97 26.65
C THR A 104 6.69 7.93 27.76
N LEU A 105 5.40 8.18 27.99
CA LEU A 105 4.90 8.97 29.11
C LEU A 105 5.32 8.40 30.48
N GLY A 106 5.24 7.08 30.67
CA GLY A 106 5.65 6.42 31.90
C GLY A 106 7.16 6.37 32.12
N LEU A 107 7.95 6.58 31.05
CA LEU A 107 9.41 6.62 31.09
C LEU A 107 9.98 8.03 30.99
N ILE A 108 9.14 9.08 30.95
CA ILE A 108 9.57 10.48 30.81
C ILE A 108 10.61 10.87 31.86
N ASP A 109 10.43 10.44 33.11
CA ASP A 109 11.35 10.78 34.20
C ASP A 109 12.73 10.10 34.06
N LYS A 110 12.82 9.01 33.29
CA LYS A 110 14.05 8.24 33.03
C LYS A 110 14.62 8.47 31.63
N LEU A 111 13.87 9.16 30.78
CA LEU A 111 14.21 9.44 29.38
C LEU A 111 15.53 10.23 29.23
N PRO A 112 15.84 11.25 30.07
CA PRO A 112 17.11 11.96 30.01
C PRO A 112 18.33 11.06 30.25
N SER A 113 18.19 10.06 31.13
CA SER A 113 19.23 9.07 31.44
C SER A 113 19.43 8.07 30.31
N LEU A 114 18.35 7.61 29.67
CA LEU A 114 18.42 6.74 28.48
C LEU A 114 19.05 7.46 27.28
N PHE A 115 18.70 8.73 27.04
CA PHE A 115 19.31 9.52 25.96
C PHE A 115 20.79 9.82 26.21
N HIS A 116 21.18 10.09 27.46
CA HIS A 116 22.59 10.22 27.84
C HIS A 116 23.36 8.92 27.63
N TRP A 117 22.76 7.76 27.94
CA TRP A 117 23.36 6.44 27.72
C TRP A 117 23.48 6.07 26.24
N LEU A 118 22.45 6.37 25.42
CA LEU A 118 22.38 5.93 24.03
C LEU A 118 23.06 6.88 23.03
N LEU A 119 23.03 8.20 23.28
CA LEU A 119 23.48 9.22 22.33
C LEU A 119 24.58 10.15 22.89
N GLN A 120 25.00 9.98 24.16
CA GLN A 120 26.01 10.83 24.82
C GLN A 120 25.73 12.34 24.70
N VAL A 121 24.46 12.72 24.55
CA VAL A 121 24.04 14.13 24.48
C VAL A 121 23.84 14.64 25.90
N ASP A 122 24.35 15.85 26.17
CA ASP A 122 24.28 16.51 27.47
C ASP A 122 22.83 16.98 27.75
N THR A 123 22.02 16.12 28.39
CA THR A 123 20.58 16.32 28.62
C THR A 123 20.26 17.15 29.88
N THR A 124 21.26 17.75 30.51
CA THR A 124 21.17 18.49 31.78
C THR A 124 20.21 19.70 31.74
N ARG A 125 19.95 20.28 30.56
CA ARG A 125 18.92 21.34 30.37
C ARG A 125 17.49 20.79 30.35
N ILE A 126 17.25 19.63 29.73
CA ILE A 126 15.92 19.00 29.64
C ILE A 126 15.47 18.51 31.02
N SER A 127 16.42 18.10 31.87
CA SER A 127 16.16 17.67 33.24
C SER A 127 15.68 18.79 34.18
N LYS A 128 15.97 20.08 33.89
CA LYS A 128 15.66 21.19 34.81
C LYS A 128 14.33 21.89 34.52
N GLU A 129 13.85 21.88 33.28
CA GLU A 129 12.59 22.56 32.90
C GLU A 129 11.36 21.64 32.92
N GLY A 130 11.55 20.32 33.12
CA GLY A 130 10.48 19.34 33.01
C GLY A 130 10.04 19.14 31.55
N VAL A 131 9.25 18.09 31.30
CA VAL A 131 8.69 17.87 29.96
C VAL A 131 7.50 18.81 29.75
N SER A 132 7.62 19.72 28.78
CA SER A 132 6.52 20.62 28.41
C SER A 132 5.37 19.83 27.77
N LEU A 133 4.13 20.31 27.97
CA LEU A 133 2.94 19.75 27.32
C LEU A 133 3.08 19.70 25.79
N ASP A 134 3.79 20.67 25.21
CA ASP A 134 4.05 20.74 23.77
C ASP A 134 4.89 19.55 23.28
N MET A 135 5.89 19.10 24.03
CA MET A 135 6.67 17.90 23.67
C MET A 135 5.82 16.63 23.70
N ILE A 136 4.93 16.50 24.69
CA ILE A 136 3.99 15.37 24.78
C ILE A 136 3.04 15.37 23.59
N LEU A 137 2.53 16.55 23.19
CA LEU A 137 1.66 16.69 22.03
C LEU A 137 2.38 16.32 20.73
N ILE A 138 3.58 16.85 20.49
CA ILE A 138 4.37 16.59 19.29
C ILE A 138 4.71 15.10 19.17
N THR A 139 5.19 14.48 20.25
CA THR A 139 5.53 13.05 20.27
C THR A 139 4.29 12.16 20.07
N SER A 140 3.15 12.53 20.65
CA SER A 140 1.88 11.82 20.46
C SER A 140 1.40 11.88 19.01
N ILE A 141 1.49 13.05 18.36
CA ILE A 141 1.16 13.21 16.93
C ILE A 141 2.07 12.33 16.07
N LEU A 142 3.36 12.29 16.38
CA LEU A 142 4.32 11.46 15.66
C LEU A 142 3.99 9.96 15.79
N TYR A 143 3.69 9.48 17.00
CA TYR A 143 3.33 8.08 17.20
C TYR A 143 2.00 7.69 16.54
N LEU A 144 0.99 8.55 16.61
CA LEU A 144 -0.30 8.32 15.94
C LEU A 144 -0.16 8.29 14.41
N SER A 145 0.78 9.05 13.85
CA SER A 145 1.05 9.05 12.41
C SER A 145 1.49 7.68 11.88
N PHE A 146 2.10 6.82 12.70
CA PHE A 146 2.41 5.43 12.31
C PHE A 146 1.17 4.60 11.96
N SER A 147 -0.01 4.93 12.51
CA SER A 147 -1.26 4.24 12.15
C SER A 147 -1.62 4.37 10.67
N LEU A 148 -1.11 5.39 9.98
CA LEU A 148 -1.34 5.61 8.55
C LEU A 148 -0.46 4.71 7.67
N PHE A 149 0.64 4.19 8.22
CA PHE A 149 1.69 3.49 7.50
C PHE A 149 1.19 2.26 6.70
N PRO A 150 0.33 1.37 7.25
CA PRO A 150 -0.17 0.22 6.48
C PRO A 150 -0.93 0.62 5.22
N GLY A 151 -1.71 1.71 5.30
CA GLY A 151 -2.47 2.23 4.16
C GLY A 151 -1.57 2.84 3.09
N ILE A 152 -0.51 3.53 3.50
CA ILE A 152 0.47 4.12 2.58
C ILE A 152 1.25 3.02 1.86
N ILE A 153 1.75 2.01 2.57
CA ILE A 153 2.45 0.87 1.95
C ILE A 153 1.57 0.17 0.92
N LEU A 154 0.30 -0.10 1.27
CA LEU A 154 -0.63 -0.77 0.37
C LEU A 154 -0.79 0.02 -0.93
N ARG A 155 -1.03 1.33 -0.84
CA ARG A 155 -1.18 2.21 -2.01
C ARG A 155 0.09 2.31 -2.84
N GLN A 156 1.25 2.45 -2.20
CA GLN A 156 2.53 2.52 -2.90
C GLN A 156 2.83 1.23 -3.65
N LYS A 157 2.59 0.08 -3.01
CA LYS A 157 2.77 -1.22 -3.66
C LYS A 157 1.79 -1.43 -4.81
N ALA A 158 0.50 -1.16 -4.62
CA ALA A 158 -0.50 -1.23 -5.69
C ALA A 158 -0.11 -0.37 -6.89
N LYS A 159 0.36 0.87 -6.65
CA LYS A 159 0.84 1.76 -7.72
C LYS A 159 2.06 1.19 -8.45
N LYS A 160 3.02 0.61 -7.72
CA LYS A 160 4.21 0.02 -8.31
C LYS A 160 3.88 -1.20 -9.18
N GLU A 161 3.01 -2.08 -8.68
CA GLU A 161 2.54 -3.27 -9.41
C GLU A 161 1.76 -2.87 -10.67
N LEU A 162 0.88 -1.87 -10.58
CA LEU A 162 0.14 -1.36 -11.74
C LEU A 162 1.06 -0.77 -12.81
N VAL A 163 2.09 0.00 -12.41
CA VAL A 163 3.09 0.54 -13.33
C VAL A 163 3.88 -0.59 -14.01
N ASN A 164 4.29 -1.61 -13.26
CA ASN A 164 5.00 -2.76 -13.82
C ASN A 164 4.11 -3.56 -14.79
N SER A 165 2.86 -3.81 -14.42
CA SER A 165 1.86 -4.47 -15.25
C SER A 165 1.65 -3.74 -16.58
N ASN A 166 1.49 -2.41 -16.53
CA ASN A 166 1.26 -1.60 -17.73
C ASN A 166 2.51 -1.46 -18.61
N LYS A 167 3.71 -1.48 -18.02
CA LYS A 167 4.97 -1.40 -18.77
C LYS A 167 5.17 -2.57 -19.72
N ASP A 168 4.68 -3.75 -19.37
CA ASP A 168 4.82 -4.95 -20.18
C ASP A 168 3.80 -5.03 -21.34
N LEU A 169 2.67 -4.31 -21.25
CA LEU A 169 1.61 -4.36 -22.28
C LEU A 169 2.11 -3.95 -23.68
N PRO A 170 2.84 -2.83 -23.88
CA PRO A 170 3.39 -2.49 -25.18
C PRO A 170 4.35 -3.56 -25.73
N ILE A 171 5.15 -4.19 -24.86
CA ILE A 171 6.13 -5.21 -25.26
C ILE A 171 5.41 -6.46 -25.75
N LEU A 172 4.38 -6.90 -25.02
CA LEU A 172 3.53 -8.03 -25.39
C LEU A 172 2.78 -7.77 -26.70
N HIS A 173 2.29 -6.54 -26.90
CA HIS A 173 1.61 -6.13 -28.13
C HIS A 173 2.57 -6.12 -29.33
N MET A 174 3.77 -5.53 -29.18
CA MET A 174 4.82 -5.53 -30.19
C MET A 174 5.24 -6.96 -30.58
N PHE A 175 5.42 -7.83 -29.59
CA PHE A 175 5.78 -9.22 -29.84
C PHE A 175 4.68 -9.95 -30.63
N THR A 176 3.41 -9.70 -30.31
CA THR A 176 2.27 -10.26 -31.05
C THR A 176 2.24 -9.79 -32.50
N ILE A 177 2.48 -8.50 -32.76
CA ILE A 177 2.60 -7.95 -34.12
C ILE A 177 3.72 -8.64 -34.91
N LEU A 178 4.89 -8.82 -34.31
CA LEU A 178 6.04 -9.48 -34.96
C LEU A 178 5.74 -10.94 -35.32
N MET A 179 5.05 -11.66 -34.44
CA MET A 179 4.63 -13.03 -34.68
C MET A 179 3.56 -13.11 -35.79
N LEU A 180 2.62 -12.18 -35.83
CA LEU A 180 1.64 -12.08 -36.91
C LEU A 180 2.27 -11.80 -38.26
N ARG A 181 3.24 -10.88 -38.32
CA ARG A 181 4.03 -10.60 -39.53
C ARG A 181 4.85 -11.81 -39.98
N SER A 182 5.25 -12.66 -39.04
CA SER A 182 5.97 -13.92 -39.30
C SER A 182 5.05 -15.08 -39.67
N ASN A 183 3.79 -14.81 -40.04
CA ASN A 183 2.78 -15.80 -40.40
C ASN A 183 2.49 -16.89 -39.35
N LYS A 184 2.70 -16.56 -38.07
CA LYS A 184 2.36 -17.47 -36.97
C LYS A 184 0.86 -17.57 -36.76
N THR A 185 0.44 -18.74 -36.29
CA THR A 185 -0.95 -19.03 -35.89
C THR A 185 -1.24 -18.45 -34.51
N VAL A 186 -2.52 -18.23 -34.21
CA VAL A 186 -2.96 -17.72 -32.89
C VAL A 186 -2.48 -18.62 -31.75
N THR A 187 -2.51 -19.94 -31.95
CA THR A 187 -2.01 -20.91 -30.96
C THR A 187 -0.51 -20.75 -30.70
N GLU A 188 0.31 -20.59 -31.74
CA GLU A 188 1.76 -20.33 -31.59
C GLU A 188 2.04 -18.99 -30.91
N ILE A 189 1.25 -17.96 -31.23
CA ILE A 189 1.35 -16.64 -30.61
C ILE A 189 1.07 -16.75 -29.11
N LEU A 190 -0.07 -17.33 -28.72
CA LEU A 190 -0.45 -17.50 -27.32
C LEU A 190 0.59 -18.35 -26.57
N PHE A 191 1.07 -19.44 -27.17
CA PHE A 191 2.13 -20.24 -26.59
C PHE A 191 3.42 -19.44 -26.36
N ALA A 192 3.85 -18.64 -27.34
CA ALA A 192 5.05 -17.83 -27.21
C ALA A 192 4.91 -16.77 -26.11
N LEU A 193 3.72 -16.17 -25.94
CA LEU A 193 3.44 -15.24 -24.84
C LEU A 193 3.59 -15.90 -23.45
N THR A 194 3.34 -17.21 -23.32
CA THR A 194 3.61 -17.96 -22.07
C THR A 194 5.10 -18.09 -21.73
N LYS A 195 5.98 -17.97 -22.73
CA LYS A 195 7.43 -18.12 -22.57
C LYS A 195 8.14 -16.80 -22.27
N LEU A 196 7.49 -15.67 -22.54
CA LEU A 196 8.04 -14.36 -22.23
C LEU A 196 8.13 -14.15 -20.73
N ASN A 197 9.27 -13.59 -20.29
CA ASN A 197 9.47 -13.17 -18.91
C ASN A 197 8.76 -11.82 -18.67
N SER A 198 7.43 -11.88 -18.56
CA SER A 198 6.57 -10.72 -18.27
C SER A 198 5.81 -10.90 -16.96
N TYR A 199 5.31 -9.80 -16.42
CA TYR A 199 4.37 -9.79 -15.29
C TYR A 199 3.16 -10.70 -15.53
N HIS A 200 2.70 -10.74 -16.78
CA HIS A 200 1.50 -11.45 -17.23
C HIS A 200 1.74 -12.92 -17.58
N LYS A 201 2.95 -13.45 -17.39
CA LYS A 201 3.31 -14.83 -17.76
C LYS A 201 2.31 -15.87 -17.28
N LYS A 202 1.92 -15.83 -15.99
CA LYS A 202 0.97 -16.77 -15.40
C LYS A 202 -0.45 -16.65 -15.97
N VAL A 203 -0.84 -15.43 -16.35
CA VAL A 203 -2.12 -15.16 -17.01
C VAL A 203 -2.12 -15.84 -18.37
N PHE A 204 -1.06 -15.67 -19.16
CA PHE A 204 -0.92 -16.34 -20.46
C PHE A 204 -0.80 -17.86 -20.33
N GLU A 205 -0.06 -18.39 -19.35
CA GLU A 205 0.01 -19.84 -19.11
C GLU A 205 -1.38 -20.45 -18.89
N ARG A 206 -2.18 -19.85 -17.99
CA ARG A 206 -3.53 -20.33 -17.69
C ARG A 206 -4.48 -20.14 -18.87
N GLY A 207 -4.44 -18.97 -19.51
CA GLY A 207 -5.29 -18.66 -20.66
C GLY A 207 -4.99 -19.55 -21.86
N TYR A 208 -3.72 -19.87 -22.12
CA TYR A 208 -3.33 -20.81 -23.15
C TYR A 208 -3.84 -22.22 -22.88
N LEU A 209 -3.72 -22.73 -21.65
CA LEU A 209 -4.26 -24.04 -21.29
C LEU A 209 -5.79 -24.11 -21.45
N MET A 210 -6.50 -23.03 -21.08
CA MET A 210 -7.94 -22.93 -21.32
C MET A 210 -8.26 -22.88 -22.81
N TYR A 211 -7.50 -22.09 -23.59
CA TYR A 211 -7.66 -21.96 -25.04
C TYR A 211 -7.47 -23.30 -25.78
N LEU A 212 -6.51 -24.12 -25.36
CA LEU A 212 -6.29 -25.46 -25.93
C LEU A 212 -7.51 -26.38 -25.73
N ARG A 213 -8.24 -26.22 -24.62
CA ARG A 213 -9.45 -26.99 -24.32
C ARG A 213 -10.67 -26.41 -25.03
N ASN A 214 -10.85 -25.10 -24.95
CA ASN A 214 -11.94 -24.35 -25.55
C ASN A 214 -11.44 -22.95 -25.96
N LYS A 215 -11.39 -22.71 -27.27
CA LYS A 215 -10.84 -21.47 -27.84
C LYS A 215 -11.56 -20.22 -27.32
N HIS A 216 -12.89 -20.27 -27.25
CA HIS A 216 -13.70 -19.11 -26.85
C HIS A 216 -13.52 -18.80 -25.35
N GLU A 217 -13.60 -19.82 -24.49
CA GLU A 217 -13.40 -19.68 -23.05
C GLU A 217 -11.98 -19.14 -22.74
N GLY A 218 -10.97 -19.64 -23.45
CA GLY A 218 -9.59 -19.17 -23.29
C GLY A 218 -9.40 -17.70 -23.66
N MET A 219 -9.99 -17.25 -24.79
CA MET A 219 -9.94 -15.86 -25.20
C MET A 219 -10.74 -14.96 -24.24
N GLU A 220 -11.92 -15.39 -23.81
CA GLU A 220 -12.72 -14.67 -22.81
C GLU A 220 -11.98 -14.50 -21.48
N TYR A 221 -11.34 -15.58 -21.00
CA TYR A 221 -10.48 -15.50 -19.82
C TYR A 221 -9.37 -14.47 -20.03
N LEU A 222 -8.62 -14.52 -21.13
CA LEU A 222 -7.56 -13.56 -21.41
C LEU A 222 -8.10 -12.12 -21.40
N ARG A 223 -9.23 -11.85 -22.06
CA ARG A 223 -9.88 -10.53 -22.05
C ARG A 223 -10.21 -10.05 -20.63
N SER A 224 -10.74 -10.93 -19.79
CA SER A 224 -11.15 -10.59 -18.41
C SER A 224 -10.00 -10.18 -17.49
N GLN A 225 -8.75 -10.51 -17.84
CA GLN A 225 -7.58 -10.26 -17.00
C GLN A 225 -6.90 -8.90 -17.27
N PHE A 226 -7.33 -8.18 -18.31
CA PHE A 226 -6.73 -6.88 -18.66
C PHE A 226 -7.80 -5.79 -18.62
N ASP A 227 -7.50 -4.67 -17.94
CA ASP A 227 -8.40 -3.51 -17.89
C ASP A 227 -8.23 -2.58 -19.11
N ASN A 228 -7.12 -2.70 -19.85
CA ASN A 228 -6.83 -1.80 -20.97
C ASN A 228 -7.57 -2.24 -22.24
N ALA A 229 -8.58 -1.47 -22.64
CA ALA A 229 -9.42 -1.75 -23.81
C ALA A 229 -8.61 -1.98 -25.10
N ARG A 230 -7.51 -1.23 -25.33
CA ARG A 230 -6.67 -1.39 -26.53
C ARG A 230 -5.83 -2.67 -26.51
N PHE A 231 -5.47 -3.13 -25.31
CA PHE A 231 -4.82 -4.42 -25.15
C PHE A 231 -5.82 -5.57 -25.27
N ILE A 232 -7.05 -5.40 -24.77
CA ILE A 232 -8.16 -6.35 -24.98
C ILE A 232 -8.44 -6.52 -26.48
N GLU A 233 -8.43 -5.43 -27.24
CA GLU A 233 -8.67 -5.44 -28.68
C GLU A 233 -7.67 -6.29 -29.46
N MET A 234 -6.45 -6.46 -28.96
CA MET A 234 -5.48 -7.42 -29.53
C MET A 234 -6.07 -8.83 -29.58
N PHE A 235 -6.76 -9.28 -28.54
CA PHE A 235 -7.36 -10.61 -28.50
C PHE A 235 -8.56 -10.73 -29.43
N ASN A 236 -9.37 -9.68 -29.56
CA ASN A 236 -10.48 -9.64 -30.53
C ASN A 236 -9.93 -9.78 -31.96
N LEU A 237 -8.91 -9.00 -32.30
CA LEU A 237 -8.26 -9.08 -33.61
C LEU A 237 -7.64 -10.46 -33.85
N LEU A 238 -7.06 -11.11 -32.83
CA LEU A 238 -6.55 -12.48 -32.95
C LEU A 238 -7.66 -13.51 -33.18
N GLU A 239 -8.83 -13.33 -32.56
CA GLU A 239 -10.02 -14.19 -32.78
C GLU A 239 -10.55 -14.02 -34.21
N ASP A 240 -10.53 -12.79 -34.73
CA ASP A 240 -11.11 -12.40 -36.02
C ASP A 240 -10.10 -12.41 -37.20
N ILE A 241 -8.90 -12.96 -37.01
CA ILE A 241 -7.88 -13.08 -38.09
C ILE A 241 -8.36 -13.90 -39.29
N GLY A 242 -9.35 -14.78 -39.09
CA GLY A 242 -9.97 -15.53 -40.17
C GLY A 242 -10.96 -14.71 -41.01
N THR A 243 -11.45 -13.59 -40.48
CA THR A 243 -12.47 -12.73 -41.09
C THR A 243 -11.92 -11.44 -41.67
N TYR A 244 -10.85 -10.89 -41.09
CA TYR A 244 -10.16 -9.70 -41.60
C TYR A 244 -8.88 -10.03 -42.35
N ALA A 245 -8.44 -9.13 -43.23
CA ALA A 245 -7.12 -9.23 -43.82
C ALA A 245 -6.05 -9.08 -42.73
N ARG A 246 -5.06 -9.99 -42.72
CA ARG A 246 -4.00 -10.02 -41.70
C ARG A 246 -3.27 -8.68 -41.59
N GLU A 247 -3.04 -8.02 -42.72
CA GLU A 247 -2.41 -6.71 -42.85
C GLU A 247 -3.22 -5.61 -42.16
N GLU A 248 -4.56 -5.69 -42.23
CA GLU A 248 -5.47 -4.77 -41.56
C GLU A 248 -5.42 -4.96 -40.03
N CYS A 249 -5.47 -6.21 -39.56
CA CYS A 249 -5.28 -6.54 -38.15
C CYS A 249 -3.95 -5.99 -37.62
N ILE A 250 -2.86 -6.17 -38.37
CA ILE A 250 -1.53 -5.66 -38.02
C ILE A 250 -1.53 -4.14 -37.94
N SER A 251 -2.17 -3.46 -38.89
CA SER A 251 -2.26 -1.99 -38.91
C SER A 251 -2.99 -1.45 -37.67
N ILE A 252 -4.11 -2.07 -37.29
CA ILE A 252 -4.88 -1.69 -36.09
C ILE A 252 -4.04 -1.95 -34.83
N MET A 253 -3.39 -3.11 -34.73
CA MET A 253 -2.50 -3.43 -33.61
C MET A 253 -1.31 -2.45 -33.50
N ASP A 254 -0.70 -2.05 -34.61
CA ASP A 254 0.39 -1.06 -34.62
C ASP A 254 -0.08 0.31 -34.08
N SER A 255 -1.29 0.73 -34.44
CA SER A 255 -1.91 1.96 -33.91
C SER A 255 -2.15 1.86 -32.40
N ASN A 256 -2.73 0.74 -31.94
CA ASN A 256 -2.97 0.47 -30.52
C ASN A 256 -1.67 0.40 -29.72
N MET A 257 -0.63 -0.22 -30.26
CA MET A 257 0.71 -0.26 -29.67
C MET A 257 1.28 1.15 -29.48
N LYS A 258 1.24 2.03 -30.50
CA LYS A 258 1.72 3.42 -30.36
C LYS A 258 1.01 4.16 -29.24
N SER A 259 -0.30 3.94 -29.11
CA SER A 259 -1.11 4.53 -28.06
C SER A 259 -0.74 4.00 -26.67
N LEU A 260 -0.55 2.69 -26.52
CA LEU A 260 -0.06 2.06 -25.29
C LEU A 260 1.32 2.56 -24.87
N VAL A 261 2.23 2.78 -25.84
CA VAL A 261 3.55 3.37 -25.59
C VAL A 261 3.41 4.80 -25.07
N HIS A 262 2.53 5.60 -25.67
CA HIS A 262 2.28 6.97 -25.22
C HIS A 262 1.76 6.98 -23.77
N GLU A 263 0.74 6.18 -23.45
CA GLU A 263 0.21 6.06 -22.08
C GLU A 263 1.29 5.65 -21.09
N THR A 264 2.08 4.62 -21.41
CA THR A 264 3.18 4.15 -20.56
C THR A 264 4.21 5.25 -20.33
N ASN A 265 4.57 6.01 -21.36
CA ASN A 265 5.49 7.14 -21.26
C ASN A 265 4.93 8.30 -20.43
N THR A 266 3.63 8.61 -20.55
CA THR A 266 3.01 9.64 -19.69
C THR A 266 3.02 9.23 -18.21
N LEU A 267 2.75 7.96 -17.90
CA LEU A 267 2.84 7.42 -16.55
C LEU A 267 4.25 7.51 -15.99
N LYS A 268 5.26 7.15 -16.80
CA LYS A 268 6.68 7.27 -16.44
C LYS A 268 7.06 8.73 -16.16
N ARG A 269 6.72 9.65 -17.07
CA ARG A 269 6.98 11.09 -16.92
C ARG A 269 6.34 11.67 -15.66
N ARG A 270 5.09 11.32 -15.37
CA ARG A 270 4.41 11.75 -14.14
C ARG A 270 5.14 11.25 -12.89
N ASN A 271 5.61 10.00 -12.90
CA ASN A 271 6.34 9.42 -11.79
C ASN A 271 7.70 10.13 -11.59
N ASP A 272 8.41 10.42 -12.68
CA ASP A 272 9.68 11.13 -12.65
C ASP A 272 9.50 12.57 -12.12
N ILE A 273 8.45 13.28 -12.55
CA ILE A 273 8.07 14.60 -12.01
C ILE A 273 7.79 14.51 -10.50
N THR A 274 7.01 13.52 -10.05
CA THR A 274 6.77 13.39 -8.60
C THR A 274 8.05 13.10 -7.83
N ARG A 275 8.97 12.30 -8.38
CA ARG A 275 10.26 12.01 -7.75
C ARG A 275 11.14 13.25 -7.67
N LEU A 276 11.16 14.07 -8.72
CA LEU A 276 11.84 15.37 -8.74
C LEU A 276 11.28 16.29 -7.67
N VAL A 277 9.95 16.45 -7.60
CA VAL A 277 9.30 17.26 -6.56
C VAL A 277 9.60 16.74 -5.15
N TYR A 278 9.59 15.42 -4.92
CA TYR A 278 10.00 14.85 -3.62
C TYR A 278 11.47 15.12 -3.31
N SER A 279 12.35 15.05 -4.31
CA SER A 279 13.78 15.36 -4.15
C SER A 279 13.99 16.83 -3.79
N GLU A 280 13.32 17.73 -4.48
CA GLU A 280 13.38 19.17 -4.22
C GLU A 280 12.76 19.52 -2.86
N ALA A 281 11.57 18.98 -2.55
CA ALA A 281 10.93 19.16 -1.25
C ALA A 281 11.80 18.60 -0.10
N SER A 282 12.47 17.46 -0.30
CA SER A 282 13.39 16.89 0.69
C SER A 282 14.62 17.75 0.92
N MET A 283 15.04 18.57 -0.05
CA MET A 283 16.08 19.58 0.16
C MET A 283 15.52 20.80 0.87
N VAL A 284 14.30 21.24 0.55
CA VAL A 284 13.67 22.42 1.18
C VAL A 284 13.34 22.22 2.66
N VAL A 285 12.97 21.01 3.09
CA VAL A 285 12.64 20.71 4.50
C VAL A 285 13.79 21.04 5.48
N PRO A 286 15.05 20.59 5.28
CA PRO A 286 16.14 20.96 6.18
C PRO A 286 16.46 22.46 6.15
N PHE A 287 16.39 23.12 4.99
CA PHE A 287 16.61 24.58 4.92
C PHE A 287 15.50 25.37 5.62
N SER A 288 14.24 25.00 5.43
CA SER A 288 13.10 25.61 6.12
C SER A 288 13.14 25.36 7.63
N ALA A 289 13.61 24.19 8.08
CA ALA A 289 13.84 23.91 9.50
C ALA A 289 14.92 24.82 10.10
N ILE A 290 16.03 25.05 9.39
CA ILE A 290 17.10 25.97 9.83
C ILE A 290 16.59 27.41 9.88
N ILE A 291 15.83 27.86 8.88
CA ILE A 291 15.24 29.20 8.84
C ILE A 291 14.25 29.38 9.99
N LEU A 292 13.38 28.40 10.25
CA LEU A 292 12.44 28.43 11.38
C LEU A 292 13.16 28.44 12.73
N LEU A 293 14.20 27.61 12.90
CA LEU A 293 15.04 27.60 14.10
C LEU A 293 15.79 28.94 14.29
N GLY A 294 16.26 29.55 13.21
CA GLY A 294 16.92 30.87 13.24
C GLY A 294 15.95 32.04 13.44
N ALA A 295 14.69 31.90 13.02
CA ALA A 295 13.64 32.90 13.21
C ALA A 295 12.98 32.82 14.60
N ALA A 296 13.04 31.66 15.27
CA ALA A 296 12.44 31.47 16.59
C ALA A 296 12.93 32.50 17.65
N PRO A 297 14.23 32.83 17.78
CA PRO A 297 14.70 33.88 18.69
C PRO A 297 14.10 35.26 18.40
N ILE A 298 13.92 35.60 17.12
CA ILE A 298 13.36 36.88 16.67
C ILE A 298 11.87 36.97 17.02
N VAL A 299 11.12 35.89 16.77
CA VAL A 299 9.69 35.80 17.12
C VAL A 299 9.51 35.88 18.65
N ILE A 300 10.34 35.17 19.41
CA ILE A 300 10.30 35.20 20.89
C ILE A 300 10.67 36.60 21.42
N ALA A 301 11.68 37.26 20.85
CA ALA A 301 12.06 38.63 21.21
C ALA A 301 10.96 39.64 20.87
N GLY A 302 10.33 39.51 19.70
CA GLY A 302 9.19 40.33 19.30
C GLY A 302 7.98 40.16 20.21
N LEU A 303 7.61 38.91 20.53
CA LEU A 303 6.52 38.61 21.47
C LEU A 303 6.81 39.17 22.88
N ARG A 304 8.06 39.11 23.35
CA ARG A 304 8.47 39.70 24.63
C ARG A 304 8.35 41.23 24.62
N MET A 305 8.76 41.91 23.55
CA MET A 305 8.61 43.36 23.40
C MET A 305 7.13 43.78 23.41
N PHE A 306 6.26 43.04 22.71
CA PHE A 306 4.81 43.30 22.74
C PHE A 306 4.17 43.04 24.11
N SER A 307 4.63 42.00 24.84
CA SER A 307 4.12 41.72 26.19
C SER A 307 4.53 42.77 27.22
N LEU A 308 5.70 43.40 27.05
CA LEU A 308 6.18 44.50 27.88
C LEU A 308 5.46 45.82 27.58
N SER A 309 5.06 46.07 26.32
CA SER A 309 4.34 47.29 25.96
C SER A 309 2.88 47.30 26.43
N THR A 310 2.31 46.15 26.80
CA THR A 310 0.94 46.05 27.36
C THR A 310 0.86 46.21 28.87
N VAL A 311 1.99 46.38 29.57
CA VAL A 311 2.06 46.55 31.05
C VAL A 311 2.48 47.97 31.45
N MET A 312 2.54 48.92 30.49
CA MET A 312 2.64 50.36 30.76
C MET A 312 1.28 51.04 30.59
#